data_AF-A0A8D9APH8-F1
#
_entry.id   AF-A0A8D9APH8-F1
#
_cell.length_a   1.000
_cell.length_b   1.000
_cell.length_c   1.000
_cell.angle_alpha   90.00
_cell.angle_beta   90.00
_cell.angle_gamma   90.00
#
_symmetry.space_group_name_H-M   'P 1'
#
loop_
_entity.id
_entity.type
_entity.pdbx_description
1 polymer ?
#
loop_
_entity_poly.entity_id
_entity_poly.type
_entity_poly.pdbx_seq_one_letter_code
_entity_poly.pdbx_strand_id
1 'polypeptide(L)'
;MTIVDEEKLQNCISRREIIFSRMQSLFDSTTKDLINNKDNLADFLVRYDRIEIHYVDFDSVQAEIFALCLKLKDTTTQLASLQQTTAFEDLYYRVRACARINNFRTTQEKLAEANKVAPSTSVSVTRESVAATPAFAQVRDSGFYR
;
A
#
# COMPACT_ATOMS: atom_id res chain seq x y z
N MET A 1 -26.63 37.87 -1.35
CA MET A 1 -26.77 36.67 -0.48
C MET A 1 -25.41 35.97 -0.47
N THR A 2 -24.42 36.58 0.20
CA THR A 2 -22.97 36.26 0.05
C THR A 2 -22.32 35.88 1.38
N ILE A 3 -22.72 36.52 2.48
CA ILE A 3 -22.15 36.30 3.83
C ILE A 3 -22.28 34.83 4.28
N VAL A 4 -23.45 34.21 4.06
CA VAL A 4 -23.69 32.80 4.44
C VAL A 4 -22.80 31.82 3.65
N ASP A 5 -22.52 32.12 2.38
CA ASP A 5 -21.68 31.27 1.56
C ASP A 5 -20.18 31.46 1.88
N GLU A 6 -19.78 32.67 2.27
CA GLU A 6 -18.43 32.96 2.80
C GLU A 6 -18.18 32.23 4.13
N GLU A 7 -19.14 32.23 5.06
CA GLU A 7 -19.04 31.48 6.32
C GLU A 7 -18.93 29.96 6.07
N LYS A 8 -19.73 29.43 5.13
CA LYS A 8 -19.63 28.02 4.72
C LYS A 8 -18.26 27.71 4.12
N LEU A 9 -17.73 28.59 3.29
CA LEU A 9 -16.42 28.42 2.67
C LEU A 9 -15.33 28.32 3.75
N GLN A 10 -15.34 29.22 4.75
CA GLN A 10 -14.38 29.17 5.86
C GLN A 10 -14.51 27.90 6.70
N ASN A 11 -15.74 27.42 6.93
CA ASN A 11 -15.96 26.14 7.60
C ASN A 11 -15.41 24.95 6.79
N CYS A 12 -15.61 24.92 5.47
CA CYS A 12 -15.06 23.87 4.61
C CYS A 12 -13.53 23.91 4.59
N ILE A 13 -12.92 25.10 4.50
CA ILE A 13 -11.46 25.27 4.59
C ILE A 13 -10.92 24.72 5.91
N SER A 14 -11.57 25.07 7.03
CA SER A 14 -11.17 24.58 8.35
C SER A 14 -11.28 23.06 8.46
N ARG A 15 -12.36 22.46 7.92
CA ARG A 15 -12.52 21.00 7.86
C ARG A 15 -11.43 20.34 7.02
N ARG A 16 -11.09 20.92 5.86
CA ARG A 16 -10.00 20.43 4.99
C ARG A 16 -8.67 20.40 5.74
N GLU A 17 -8.33 21.45 6.46
CA GLU A 17 -7.08 21.55 7.22
C GLU A 17 -7.00 20.52 8.36
N ILE A 18 -8.13 20.24 9.02
CA ILE A 18 -8.22 19.17 10.04
C ILE A 18 -7.93 17.81 9.40
N ILE A 19 -8.52 17.52 8.23
CA ILE A 19 -8.30 16.25 7.52
C ILE A 19 -6.83 16.13 7.07
N PHE A 20 -6.27 17.20 6.52
CA PHE A 20 -4.85 17.26 6.13
C PHE A 20 -3.95 16.96 7.33
N SER A 21 -4.19 17.62 8.46
CA SER A 21 -3.42 17.43 9.70
C SER A 21 -3.50 15.99 10.22
N ARG A 22 -4.66 15.34 10.10
CA ARG A 22 -4.82 13.92 10.45
C ARG A 22 -3.98 13.02 9.55
N MET A 23 -4.01 13.24 8.24
CA MET A 23 -3.20 12.49 7.29
C MET A 23 -1.69 12.71 7.55
N GLN A 24 -1.28 13.93 7.85
CA GLN A 24 0.10 14.26 8.17
C GLN A 24 0.55 13.57 9.47
N SER A 25 -0.29 13.56 10.50
CA SER A 25 -0.02 12.86 11.76
C SER A 25 0.14 11.35 11.56
N LEU A 26 -0.67 10.75 10.68
CA LEU A 26 -0.48 9.35 10.28
C LEU A 26 0.88 9.15 9.63
N PHE A 27 1.29 10.02 8.70
CA PHE A 27 2.61 9.94 8.08
C PHE A 27 3.76 10.14 9.09
N ASP A 28 3.67 11.14 9.96
CA ASP A 28 4.73 11.48 10.92
C ASP A 28 4.92 10.39 11.98
N SER A 29 3.82 9.84 12.51
CA SER A 29 3.86 8.70 13.42
C SER A 29 4.47 7.48 12.76
N THR A 30 4.11 7.20 11.50
CA THR A 30 4.71 6.14 10.69
C THR A 30 6.22 6.33 10.57
N THR A 31 6.66 7.53 10.21
CA THR A 31 8.09 7.80 9.96
C THR A 31 8.91 7.69 11.25
N LYS A 32 8.38 8.15 12.38
CA LYS A 32 9.08 8.08 13.69
C LYS A 32 9.08 6.69 14.31
N ASP A 33 7.94 5.99 14.26
CA ASP A 33 7.78 4.67 14.88
C ASP A 33 8.51 3.62 14.07
N LEU A 34 8.45 3.63 12.73
CA LEU A 34 9.12 2.60 11.91
C LEU A 34 10.62 2.69 11.82
N ILE A 35 11.18 3.90 11.94
CA ILE A 35 12.64 4.08 11.93
C ILE A 35 13.26 3.61 13.25
N ASN A 36 12.51 3.73 14.37
CA ASN A 36 13.06 3.53 15.70
C ASN A 36 12.53 2.31 16.46
N ASN A 37 11.33 1.81 16.13
CA ASN A 37 10.67 0.70 16.81
C ASN A 37 10.07 -0.30 15.81
N LYS A 38 10.66 -1.50 15.75
CA LYS A 38 10.15 -2.61 14.94
C LYS A 38 8.77 -3.13 15.38
N ASP A 39 8.33 -2.77 16.58
CA ASP A 39 7.29 -3.53 17.30
C ASP A 39 5.87 -2.96 17.23
N ASN A 40 5.58 -1.96 16.40
CA ASN A 40 4.20 -1.45 16.33
C ASN A 40 3.58 -1.34 14.92
N LEU A 41 3.87 -2.35 14.09
CA LEU A 41 3.24 -2.52 12.78
C LEU A 41 1.72 -2.70 12.87
N ALA A 42 1.22 -3.39 13.90
CA ALA A 42 -0.22 -3.64 14.08
C ALA A 42 -1.00 -2.33 14.32
N ASP A 43 -0.53 -1.46 15.23
CA ASP A 43 -1.13 -0.15 15.45
C ASP A 43 -1.04 0.75 14.23
N PHE A 44 0.04 0.62 13.44
CA PHE A 44 0.15 1.32 12.17
C PHE A 44 -0.89 0.83 11.16
N LEU A 45 -1.08 -0.48 11.00
CA LEU A 45 -2.06 -1.05 10.06
C LEU A 45 -3.50 -0.70 10.45
N VAL A 46 -3.84 -0.72 11.74
CA VAL A 46 -5.17 -0.30 12.23
C VAL A 46 -5.42 1.20 11.96
N ARG A 47 -4.39 2.04 12.11
CA ARG A 47 -4.47 3.47 11.78
C ARG A 47 -4.54 3.69 10.25
N TYR A 48 -3.86 2.84 9.48
CA TYR A 48 -3.88 2.84 8.03
C TYR A 48 -5.24 2.47 7.46
N ASP A 49 -6.05 1.62 8.10
CA ASP A 49 -7.41 1.34 7.60
C ASP A 49 -8.28 2.61 7.47
N ARG A 50 -7.89 3.71 8.11
CA ARG A 50 -8.60 4.99 8.07
C ARG A 50 -8.11 5.96 6.98
N ILE A 51 -7.01 5.70 6.29
CA ILE A 51 -6.51 6.64 5.27
C ILE A 51 -7.44 6.78 4.06
N GLU A 52 -8.10 5.69 3.63
CA GLU A 52 -9.09 5.78 2.54
C GLU A 52 -10.28 6.65 2.95
N ILE A 53 -10.70 6.58 4.21
CA ILE A 53 -11.77 7.44 4.75
C ILE A 53 -11.32 8.91 4.70
N HIS A 54 -10.12 9.21 5.18
CA HIS A 54 -9.58 10.57 5.13
C HIS A 54 -9.42 11.09 3.71
N TYR A 55 -9.11 10.22 2.75
CA TYR A 55 -9.01 10.59 1.34
C TYR A 55 -10.36 10.96 0.75
N VAL A 56 -11.37 10.11 0.95
CA VAL A 56 -12.74 10.37 0.48
C VAL A 56 -13.34 11.62 1.15
N ASP A 57 -13.13 11.79 2.45
CA ASP A 57 -13.58 12.98 3.19
C ASP A 57 -12.93 14.25 2.64
N PHE A 58 -11.63 14.21 2.34
CA PHE A 58 -10.91 15.35 1.77
C PHE A 58 -11.46 15.72 0.40
N ASP A 59 -11.63 14.75 -0.51
CA ASP A 59 -12.15 14.97 -1.85
C ASP A 59 -13.57 15.57 -1.84
N SER A 60 -14.42 15.07 -0.95
CA SER A 60 -15.77 15.60 -0.72
C SER A 60 -15.75 17.06 -0.26
N VAL A 61 -14.96 17.39 0.77
CA VAL A 61 -14.82 18.76 1.27
C VAL A 61 -14.23 19.67 0.19
N GLN A 62 -13.31 19.15 -0.61
CA GLN A 62 -12.68 19.89 -1.69
C GLN A 62 -13.68 20.24 -2.81
N ALA A 63 -14.56 19.30 -3.18
CA ALA A 63 -15.64 19.55 -4.12
C ALA A 63 -16.61 20.64 -3.60
N GLU A 64 -16.93 20.63 -2.30
CA GLU A 64 -17.73 21.68 -1.66
C GLU A 64 -17.04 23.05 -1.75
N ILE A 65 -15.73 23.11 -1.47
CA ILE A 65 -14.93 24.35 -1.59
C ILE A 65 -14.98 24.88 -3.02
N PHE A 66 -14.76 24.02 -4.03
CA PHE A 66 -14.82 24.43 -5.43
C PHE A 66 -16.19 24.97 -5.83
N ALA A 67 -17.27 24.32 -5.40
CA ALA A 67 -18.62 24.77 -5.67
C ALA A 67 -18.91 26.15 -5.03
N LEU A 68 -18.43 26.39 -3.81
CA LEU A 68 -18.57 27.68 -3.12
C LEU A 68 -17.70 28.77 -3.78
N CYS A 69 -16.45 28.47 -4.13
CA CYS A 69 -15.57 29.40 -4.83
C CYS A 69 -16.16 29.84 -6.17
N LEU A 70 -16.78 28.91 -6.92
CA LEU A 70 -17.44 29.25 -8.19
C LEU A 70 -18.62 30.21 -7.99
N LYS A 71 -19.45 29.98 -6.96
CA LYS A 71 -20.57 30.86 -6.62
C LYS A 71 -20.10 32.26 -6.18
N LEU A 72 -19.03 32.31 -5.39
CA LEU A 72 -18.46 33.54 -4.87
C LEU A 72 -17.50 34.25 -5.84
N LYS A 73 -17.16 33.60 -6.97
CA LYS A 73 -16.13 34.03 -7.93
C LYS A 73 -14.74 34.21 -7.27
N ASP A 74 -14.45 33.41 -6.25
CA ASP A 74 -13.18 33.42 -5.52
C ASP A 74 -12.14 32.53 -6.23
N THR A 75 -11.44 33.13 -7.19
CA THR A 75 -10.39 32.46 -7.96
C THR A 75 -9.12 32.19 -7.14
N THR A 76 -8.86 32.99 -6.11
CA THR A 76 -7.67 32.86 -5.25
C THR A 76 -7.77 31.60 -4.40
N THR A 77 -8.90 31.43 -3.70
CA THR A 77 -9.15 30.23 -2.89
C THR A 77 -9.26 28.99 -3.76
N GLN A 78 -9.87 29.10 -4.96
CA GLN A 78 -9.90 28.01 -5.92
C GLN A 78 -8.49 27.53 -6.32
N LEU A 79 -7.57 28.44 -6.62
CA LEU A 79 -6.20 28.09 -6.99
C LEU A 79 -5.44 27.47 -5.81
N ALA A 80 -5.55 28.05 -4.61
CA ALA A 80 -4.94 27.52 -3.40
C ALA A 80 -5.48 26.12 -3.07
N SER A 81 -6.78 25.90 -3.27
CA SER A 81 -7.43 24.60 -3.14
C SER A 81 -6.84 23.57 -4.11
N LEU A 82 -6.66 23.91 -5.38
CA LEU A 82 -6.05 23.01 -6.36
C LEU A 82 -4.65 22.52 -5.90
N GLN A 83 -3.83 23.45 -5.40
CA GLN A 83 -2.50 23.12 -4.87
C GLN A 83 -2.58 22.20 -3.65
N GLN A 84 -3.55 22.44 -2.76
CA GLN A 84 -3.79 21.60 -1.59
C GLN A 84 -4.24 20.19 -1.98
N THR A 85 -5.04 20.02 -3.04
CA THR A 85 -5.40 18.69 -3.57
C THR A 85 -4.15 17.92 -3.96
N THR A 86 -3.26 18.52 -4.75
CA THR A 86 -2.01 17.87 -5.17
C THR A 86 -1.13 17.51 -3.98
N ALA A 87 -0.98 18.42 -3.01
CA ALA A 87 -0.19 18.15 -1.81
C ALA A 87 -0.77 17.00 -0.96
N PHE A 88 -2.10 16.94 -0.83
CA PHE A 88 -2.77 15.90 -0.07
C PHE A 88 -2.73 14.54 -0.78
N GLU A 89 -2.89 14.49 -2.11
CA GLU A 89 -2.72 13.28 -2.91
C GLU A 89 -1.31 12.71 -2.76
N ASP A 90 -0.28 13.57 -2.85
CA ASP A 90 1.11 13.15 -2.69
C ASP A 90 1.36 12.57 -1.29
N LEU A 91 0.78 13.20 -0.25
CA LEU A 91 0.83 12.69 1.11
C LEU A 91 0.11 11.33 1.25
N TYR A 92 -1.08 11.18 0.67
CA TYR A 92 -1.83 9.92 0.66
C TYR A 92 -1.01 8.79 0.03
N TYR A 93 -0.43 9.01 -1.15
CA TYR A 93 0.39 8.00 -1.83
C TYR A 93 1.67 7.69 -1.06
N ARG A 94 2.28 8.66 -0.40
CA ARG A 94 3.42 8.45 0.50
C ARG A 94 3.05 7.54 1.68
N VAL A 95 1.93 7.79 2.36
CA VAL A 95 1.45 6.92 3.45
C VAL A 95 1.16 5.50 2.94
N ARG A 96 0.54 5.37 1.76
CA ARG A 96 0.32 4.06 1.10
C ARG A 96 1.61 3.33 0.76
N ALA A 97 2.60 4.03 0.24
CA ALA A 97 3.90 3.44 -0.08
C ALA A 97 4.59 2.93 1.19
N CYS A 98 4.59 3.71 2.27
CA CYS A 98 5.11 3.28 3.57
C CYS A 98 4.45 1.98 4.03
N ALA A 99 3.11 1.89 3.99
CA ALA A 99 2.41 0.67 4.38
C ALA A 99 2.80 -0.56 3.55
N ARG A 100 2.89 -0.40 2.23
CA ARG A 100 3.27 -1.49 1.32
C ARG A 100 4.68 -1.99 1.57
N ILE A 101 5.64 -1.08 1.73
CA ILE A 101 7.04 -1.43 2.00
C ILE A 101 7.15 -2.22 3.31
N ASN A 102 6.38 -1.83 4.32
CA ASN A 102 6.42 -2.50 5.62
C ASN A 102 5.77 -3.88 5.61
N ASN A 103 4.62 -4.03 4.95
CA ASN A 103 4.02 -5.34 4.73
C ASN A 103 4.99 -6.27 3.99
N PHE A 104 5.66 -5.77 2.93
CA PHE A 104 6.63 -6.56 2.19
C PHE A 104 7.83 -7.01 3.05
N ARG A 105 8.45 -6.09 3.81
CA ARG A 105 9.56 -6.41 4.72
C ARG A 105 9.16 -7.46 5.76
N THR A 106 7.98 -7.30 6.36
CA THR A 106 7.49 -8.22 7.39
C THR A 106 7.24 -9.61 6.82
N THR A 107 6.66 -9.72 5.63
CA THR A 107 6.48 -11.00 4.94
C THR A 107 7.82 -11.66 4.62
N GLN A 108 8.82 -10.89 4.20
CA GLN A 108 10.17 -11.40 3.91
C GLN A 108 10.89 -11.90 5.18
N GLU A 109 10.81 -11.16 6.28
CA GLU A 109 11.38 -11.57 7.57
C GLU A 109 10.72 -12.87 8.09
N LYS A 110 9.39 -12.96 8.04
CA LYS A 110 8.66 -14.19 8.42
C LYS A 110 9.03 -15.40 7.56
N LEU A 111 9.19 -15.21 6.24
CA LEU A 111 9.65 -16.28 5.34
C LEU A 111 11.09 -16.70 5.64
N ALA A 112 11.98 -15.75 5.94
CA ALA A 112 13.36 -16.04 6.31
C ALA A 112 13.46 -16.80 7.64
N GLU A 113 12.60 -16.48 8.62
CA GLU A 113 12.55 -17.18 9.90
C GLU A 113 11.96 -18.59 9.76
N ALA A 114 10.90 -18.77 8.97
CA ALA A 114 10.36 -20.10 8.65
C ALA A 114 11.40 -21.01 7.98
N ASN A 115 12.26 -20.45 7.11
CA ASN A 115 13.36 -21.19 6.48
C ASN A 115 14.51 -21.54 7.43
N LYS A 116 14.66 -20.82 8.56
CA LYS A 116 15.64 -21.14 9.61
C LYS A 116 15.13 -22.21 10.59
N VAL A 117 13.82 -22.33 10.73
CA VAL A 117 13.16 -23.26 11.67
C VAL A 117 12.77 -24.58 11.01
N ALA A 118 12.86 -24.71 9.67
CA ALA A 118 12.74 -26.01 9.02
C ALA A 118 13.83 -26.95 9.55
N PRO A 119 13.49 -28.05 10.26
CA PRO A 119 14.46 -29.08 10.51
C PRO A 119 14.87 -29.64 9.15
N SER A 120 16.18 -29.79 8.94
CA SER A 120 16.70 -30.64 7.88
C SER A 120 16.18 -32.06 8.12
N THR A 121 15.01 -32.38 7.60
CA THR A 121 14.57 -33.76 7.45
C THR A 121 15.47 -34.33 6.36
N SER A 122 16.62 -34.87 6.79
CA SER A 122 17.40 -35.79 5.98
C SER A 122 16.48 -36.98 5.67
N VAL A 123 15.82 -36.92 4.52
CA VAL A 123 15.18 -38.11 3.93
C VAL A 123 16.33 -39.00 3.51
N SER A 124 16.69 -39.95 4.37
CA SER A 124 17.53 -41.08 3.99
C SER A 124 16.78 -41.88 2.94
N VAL A 125 17.06 -41.60 1.67
CA VAL A 125 16.64 -42.47 0.56
C VAL A 125 17.49 -43.73 0.67
N THR A 126 16.92 -44.79 1.23
CA THR A 126 17.48 -46.13 1.18
C THR A 126 17.62 -46.51 -0.29
N ARG A 127 18.85 -46.54 -0.77
CA ARG A 127 19.25 -46.92 -2.12
C ARG A 127 19.06 -48.43 -2.23
N GLU A 128 17.90 -48.90 -2.71
CA GLU A 128 17.77 -50.28 -3.15
C GLU A 128 18.68 -50.50 -4.37
N SER A 129 19.57 -51.48 -4.20
CA SER A 129 20.66 -51.83 -5.09
C SER A 129 20.11 -52.38 -6.42
N VAL A 130 20.47 -51.74 -7.53
CA VAL A 130 20.21 -52.24 -8.88
C VAL A 130 21.22 -53.35 -9.19
N ALA A 131 20.76 -54.59 -9.18
CA ALA A 131 21.51 -55.71 -9.74
C ALA A 131 21.19 -55.84 -11.24
N ALA A 132 22.25 -55.90 -12.03
CA ALA A 132 22.27 -55.90 -13.48
C ALA A 132 21.85 -57.24 -14.10
N THR A 133 21.21 -57.16 -15.28
CA THR A 133 21.40 -58.18 -16.32
C THR A 133 21.25 -57.54 -17.71
N PRO A 134 22.22 -57.70 -18.63
CA PRO A 134 22.11 -57.24 -20.01
C PRO A 134 21.53 -58.35 -20.90
N ALA A 135 20.76 -57.98 -21.93
CA ALA A 135 20.57 -58.83 -23.10
C ALA A 135 20.51 -57.97 -24.36
N PHE A 136 21.59 -58.07 -25.13
CA PHE A 136 21.67 -57.67 -26.53
C PHE A 136 20.61 -58.42 -27.36
N ALA A 137 19.88 -57.69 -28.21
CA ALA A 137 19.51 -58.17 -29.53
C ALA A 137 19.16 -56.97 -30.43
N GLN A 138 20.06 -56.68 -31.37
CA GLN A 138 19.81 -55.91 -32.58
C GLN A 138 18.66 -56.55 -33.36
N VAL A 139 17.84 -55.77 -34.08
CA VAL A 139 17.53 -55.96 -35.52
C VAL A 139 16.83 -54.69 -36.08
N ARG A 140 17.57 -54.02 -36.98
CA ARG A 140 17.22 -53.35 -38.26
C ARG A 140 15.82 -52.76 -38.51
N ASP A 141 15.82 -51.44 -38.69
CA ASP A 141 15.62 -50.72 -39.97
C ASP A 141 14.69 -51.33 -41.05
N SER A 142 13.54 -50.69 -41.24
CA SER A 142 12.75 -50.55 -42.48
C SER A 142 11.51 -49.71 -42.08
N GLY A 143 11.29 -48.47 -42.53
CA GLY A 143 11.23 -48.03 -43.91
C GLY A 143 9.84 -48.34 -44.50
N PHE A 144 9.07 -47.29 -44.86
CA PHE A 144 7.80 -47.31 -45.63
C PHE A 144 6.54 -47.87 -44.91
N TYR A 145 5.30 -47.33 -44.96
CA TYR A 145 4.54 -46.66 -46.03
C TYR A 145 3.46 -45.72 -45.43
N ARG A 146 3.26 -44.57 -46.11
CA ARG A 146 2.06 -43.70 -46.25
C ARG A 146 1.32 -43.15 -45.03
#